data_AF-A0A1A8QUV4-F1
#
_entry.id   AF-A0A1A8QUV4-F1
#
_cell.length_a   1.000
_cell.length_b   1.000
_cell.length_c   1.000
_cell.angle_alpha   90.00
_cell.angle_beta   90.00
_cell.angle_gamma   90.00
#
_symmetry.space_group_name_H-M   'P 1'
#
loop_
_entity.id
_entity.type
_entity.pdbx_description
1 polymer ?
#
loop_
_entity_poly.entity_id
_entity_poly.type
_entity_poly.pdbx_seq_one_letter_code
_entity_poly.pdbx_strand_id
1 'polypeptide(L)'
;TVHRIDEIFTNKKDDVLRSGVLMADISDHLPVFAVLKNKQLIKQETSLNYKRDRSFRAWEALKKDLEMQNWEEVYVRDVNTAYKSFMEKLMKLYNNNCKLFKISGKRVDQPWMTKGIRNACAKKNPAV
;
A
#
# COMPACT_ATOMS: atom_id res chain seq x y z
N THR A 1 -17.38 40.49 -19.11
CA THR A 1 -17.25 39.62 -17.93
C THR A 1 -16.20 38.58 -18.23
N VAL A 2 -14.98 38.72 -17.68
CA VAL A 2 -13.89 37.78 -17.96
C VAL A 2 -14.11 36.53 -17.12
N HIS A 3 -14.42 35.41 -17.77
CA HIS A 3 -14.55 34.11 -17.13
C HIS A 3 -13.16 33.60 -16.75
N ARG A 4 -12.74 33.84 -15.50
CA ARG A 4 -11.45 33.36 -14.98
C ARG A 4 -11.64 31.98 -14.35
N ILE A 5 -11.02 30.96 -14.95
CA ILE A 5 -11.19 29.53 -14.63
C ILE A 5 -9.96 28.97 -13.88
N ASP A 6 -8.97 29.81 -13.58
CA ASP A 6 -7.68 29.36 -13.06
C ASP A 6 -7.73 29.12 -11.54
N GLU A 7 -7.98 27.87 -11.14
CA GLU A 7 -8.06 27.42 -9.76
C GLU A 7 -6.94 26.43 -9.38
N ILE A 8 -6.27 26.67 -8.26
CA ILE A 8 -5.25 25.77 -7.69
C ILE A 8 -5.84 25.08 -6.47
N PHE A 9 -6.10 23.77 -6.58
CA PHE A 9 -6.55 22.94 -5.45
C PHE A 9 -5.38 22.22 -4.78
N THR A 10 -5.35 22.22 -3.44
CA THR A 10 -4.37 21.46 -2.67
C THR A 10 -4.97 20.91 -1.38
N ASN A 11 -4.59 19.68 -1.05
CA ASN A 11 -4.94 19.02 0.21
C ASN A 11 -3.96 19.38 1.34
N LYS A 12 -2.96 20.22 1.06
CA LYS A 12 -1.88 20.58 1.97
C LYS A 12 -1.97 22.06 2.36
N LYS A 13 -3.09 22.46 2.97
CA LYS A 13 -3.38 23.85 3.33
C LYS A 13 -2.26 24.46 4.20
N ASP A 14 -1.75 23.69 5.16
CA ASP A 14 -0.69 24.13 6.07
C ASP A 14 0.68 24.32 5.40
N ASP A 15 0.85 23.77 4.19
CA ASP A 15 2.07 23.89 3.42
C ASP A 15 2.02 25.08 2.46
N VAL A 16 0.86 25.72 2.25
CA VAL A 16 0.76 26.91 1.39
C VAL A 16 1.35 28.12 2.13
N LEU A 17 2.47 28.62 1.63
CA LEU A 17 3.13 29.83 2.13
C LEU A 17 2.44 31.08 1.62
N ARG A 18 2.06 31.07 0.34
CA ARG A 18 1.47 32.22 -0.34
C ARG A 18 0.72 31.75 -1.57
N SER A 19 -0.39 32.40 -1.90
CA SER A 19 -1.06 32.25 -3.19
C SER A 19 -1.51 33.59 -3.71
N GLY A 20 -1.68 33.73 -5.01
CA GLY A 20 -2.12 34.98 -5.58
C GLY A 20 -2.22 34.97 -7.09
N VAL A 21 -2.52 36.16 -7.61
CA VAL A 21 -2.61 36.46 -9.03
C VAL A 21 -1.49 37.42 -9.37
N LEU A 22 -0.71 37.09 -10.39
CA LEU A 22 0.27 38.01 -10.94
C LEU A 22 -0.44 38.93 -11.92
N MET A 23 -0.47 40.23 -11.62
CA MET A 23 -0.90 41.23 -12.60
C MET A 23 0.26 41.49 -13.54
N ALA A 24 0.19 40.91 -14.73
CA ALA A 24 1.22 41.04 -15.76
C ALA A 24 0.54 41.12 -17.14
N ASP A 25 0.98 42.07 -17.96
CA ASP A 25 0.44 42.31 -19.31
C ASP A 25 1.08 41.37 -20.35
N ILE A 26 1.19 40.10 -20.00
CA ILE A 26 1.82 39.06 -20.84
C ILE A 26 0.80 38.20 -21.58
N SER A 27 -0.45 38.16 -21.11
CA SER A 27 -1.57 37.42 -21.69
C SER A 27 -2.88 38.04 -21.22
N ASP A 28 -3.93 37.81 -22.00
CA ASP A 28 -5.34 37.97 -21.68
C ASP A 28 -5.80 37.19 -20.43
N HIS A 29 -5.02 36.21 -19.96
CA HIS A 29 -5.20 35.53 -18.68
C HIS A 29 -4.15 35.98 -17.65
N LEU A 30 -4.60 36.30 -16.44
CA LEU A 30 -3.72 36.65 -15.33
C LEU A 30 -3.14 35.37 -14.68
N PRO A 31 -1.81 35.17 -14.65
CA PRO A 31 -1.21 33.99 -14.05
C PRO A 31 -1.57 33.85 -12.57
N VAL A 32 -2.00 32.66 -12.15
CA VAL A 32 -2.20 32.32 -10.74
C VAL A 32 -1.02 31.51 -10.22
N PHE A 33 -0.61 31.76 -8.98
CA PHE A 33 0.50 31.05 -8.35
C PHE A 33 0.18 30.62 -6.93
N ALA A 34 0.83 29.54 -6.49
CA ALA A 34 0.89 29.11 -5.11
C ALA A 34 2.32 28.69 -4.77
N VAL A 35 2.86 29.25 -3.68
CA VAL A 35 4.16 28.91 -3.11
C VAL A 35 3.91 27.93 -1.97
N LEU A 36 4.53 26.75 -2.03
CA LEU A 36 4.40 25.72 -0.99
C LEU A 36 5.72 25.49 -0.27
N LYS A 37 5.65 25.17 1.02
CA LYS A 37 6.80 24.67 1.80
C LYS A 37 7.26 23.38 1.16
N ASN A 38 8.50 23.35 0.66
CA ASN A 38 9.14 22.12 0.24
C ASN A 38 9.53 21.32 1.49
N LYS A 39 8.58 20.56 2.03
CA LYS A 39 8.91 19.48 2.95
C LYS A 39 9.62 18.44 2.10
N GLN A 40 10.94 18.31 2.27
CA GLN A 40 11.66 17.18 1.70
C GLN A 40 10.84 15.94 2.01
N LEU A 41 10.42 15.23 0.95
CA LEU A 41 9.79 13.94 1.12
C LEU A 41 10.86 13.08 1.78
N ILE A 42 10.85 13.02 3.11
CA ILE A 42 11.46 11.92 3.84
C ILE A 42 10.83 10.73 3.13
N LYS A 43 11.63 10.02 2.32
CA LYS A 43 11.20 8.76 1.73
C LYS A 43 10.80 7.95 2.95
N GLN A 44 9.50 7.90 3.25
CA GLN A 44 8.99 6.92 4.17
C GLN A 44 9.51 5.64 3.58
N GLU A 45 10.47 5.01 4.26
CA GLU A 45 10.86 3.65 3.93
C GLU A 45 9.55 2.93 3.76
N THR A 46 9.27 2.49 2.53
CA THR A 46 7.99 1.86 2.21
C THR A 46 7.93 0.67 3.15
N SER A 47 7.14 0.78 4.23
CA SER A 47 7.03 -0.28 5.20
C SER A 47 6.59 -1.49 4.41
N LEU A 48 7.48 -2.48 4.29
CA LEU A 48 7.17 -3.69 3.54
C LEU A 48 6.05 -4.36 4.31
N ASN A 49 4.82 -4.15 3.85
CA ASN A 49 3.65 -4.71 4.50
C ASN A 49 3.58 -6.17 4.07
N TYR A 50 3.83 -7.07 5.00
CA TYR A 50 3.66 -8.50 4.77
C TYR A 50 2.24 -8.90 5.11
N LYS A 51 1.61 -9.72 4.27
CA LYS A 51 0.34 -10.35 4.59
C LYS A 51 0.49 -11.86 4.51
N ARG A 52 -0.27 -12.54 5.36
CA ARG A 52 -0.39 -13.99 5.34
C ARG A 52 -1.57 -14.40 4.47
N ASP A 53 -1.38 -15.42 3.65
CA ASP A 53 -2.47 -16.03 2.90
C ASP A 53 -3.47 -16.66 3.88
N ARG A 54 -4.70 -16.15 3.84
CA ARG A 54 -5.84 -16.63 4.63
C ARG A 54 -7.00 -17.00 3.70
N SER A 55 -6.72 -17.28 2.42
CA SER A 55 -7.72 -17.75 1.48
C SER A 55 -8.31 -19.08 1.94
N PHE A 56 -9.54 -19.36 1.50
CA PHE A 56 -10.22 -20.63 1.78
C PHE A 56 -9.35 -21.83 1.38
N ARG A 57 -8.71 -21.77 0.19
CA ARG A 57 -7.79 -22.81 -0.30
C ARG A 57 -6.60 -23.06 0.63
N ALA A 58 -5.98 -22.00 1.16
CA ALA A 58 -4.85 -22.14 2.09
C ALA A 58 -5.29 -22.81 3.40
N TRP A 59 -6.49 -22.51 3.88
CA TRP A 59 -7.06 -23.14 5.08
C TRP A 59 -7.46 -24.60 4.84
N GLU A 60 -8.06 -24.93 3.71
CA GLU A 60 -8.36 -26.33 3.37
C GLU A 60 -7.09 -27.17 3.25
N ALA A 61 -6.04 -26.63 2.60
CA ALA A 61 -4.76 -27.30 2.50
C ALA A 61 -4.13 -27.53 3.89
N LEU A 62 -4.16 -26.51 4.75
CA LEU A 62 -3.70 -26.64 6.15
C LEU A 62 -4.50 -27.70 6.92
N LYS A 63 -5.82 -27.72 6.78
CA LYS A 63 -6.68 -28.70 7.45
C LYS A 63 -6.32 -30.12 7.01
N LYS A 64 -6.19 -30.36 5.71
CA LYS A 64 -5.79 -31.65 5.15
C LYS A 64 -4.43 -32.09 5.68
N ASP A 65 -3.45 -31.20 5.69
CA ASP A 65 -2.10 -31.52 6.18
C ASP A 65 -2.08 -31.82 7.68
N LEU A 66 -2.89 -31.12 8.49
CA LEU A 66 -3.05 -31.38 9.92
C LEU A 66 -3.70 -32.75 10.19
N GLU A 67 -4.68 -33.15 9.38
CA GLU A 67 -5.34 -34.46 9.45
C GLU A 67 -4.38 -35.60 9.10
N MET A 68 -3.43 -35.36 8.19
CA MET A 68 -2.43 -36.35 7.76
C MET A 68 -1.16 -36.36 8.63
N GLN A 69 -0.99 -35.40 9.53
CA GLN A 69 0.22 -35.24 10.33
C GLN A 69 0.37 -36.34 11.39
N ASN A 70 1.56 -36.93 11.51
CA ASN A 70 1.88 -37.81 12.65
C ASN A 70 2.15 -36.99 13.92
N TRP A 71 1.37 -37.28 14.97
CA TRP A 71 1.39 -36.64 16.29
C TRP A 71 2.04 -37.49 17.39
N GLU A 72 2.58 -38.68 17.10
CA GLU A 72 3.23 -39.56 18.09
C GLU A 72 4.29 -38.83 18.94
N GLU A 73 5.10 -37.97 18.32
CA GLU A 73 6.12 -37.16 19.01
C GLU A 73 5.56 -36.14 20.03
N VAL A 74 4.25 -35.87 19.98
CA VAL A 74 3.57 -34.98 20.95
C VAL A 74 3.10 -35.77 22.17
N TYR A 75 2.84 -37.07 22.05
CA TYR A 75 2.36 -37.92 23.15
C TYR A 75 3.50 -38.40 24.06
N VAL A 76 4.29 -37.45 24.57
CA VAL A 76 5.39 -37.70 25.51
C VAL A 76 5.01 -37.27 26.93
N ARG A 77 5.66 -37.86 27.94
CA ARG A 77 5.36 -37.57 29.36
C ARG A 77 5.74 -36.16 29.77
N ASP A 78 6.84 -35.64 29.23
CA ASP A 78 7.29 -34.29 29.54
C ASP A 78 6.42 -33.25 28.81
N VAL A 79 5.67 -32.47 29.57
CA VAL A 79 4.72 -31.48 29.05
C VAL A 79 5.41 -30.43 28.20
N ASN A 80 6.63 -30.01 28.58
CA ASN A 80 7.37 -29.00 27.83
C ASN A 80 7.78 -29.53 26.45
N THR A 81 8.27 -30.76 26.39
CA THR A 81 8.62 -31.44 25.15
C THR A 81 7.37 -31.64 24.29
N ALA A 82 6.27 -32.12 24.86
CA ALA A 82 5.00 -32.29 24.14
C ALA A 82 4.52 -30.96 23.51
N TYR A 83 4.50 -29.88 24.30
CA TYR A 83 4.10 -28.55 23.83
C TYR A 83 5.02 -28.04 22.72
N LYS A 84 6.33 -28.18 22.87
CA LYS A 84 7.30 -27.76 21.87
C LYS A 84 7.11 -28.52 20.56
N SER A 85 7.03 -29.84 20.61
CA SER A 85 6.79 -30.70 19.44
C SER A 85 5.48 -30.33 18.71
N PHE A 86 4.41 -30.06 19.48
CA PHE A 86 3.13 -29.63 18.91
C PHE A 86 3.26 -28.30 18.18
N MET A 87 3.82 -27.29 18.85
CA MET A 87 3.94 -25.94 18.29
C MET A 87 4.85 -25.91 17.07
N GLU A 88 5.96 -26.67 17.08
CA GLU A 88 6.86 -26.78 15.93
C GLU A 88 6.15 -27.41 14.71
N LYS A 89 5.43 -28.52 14.90
CA LYS A 89 4.66 -29.16 13.82
C LYS A 89 3.55 -28.23 13.30
N LEU A 90 2.77 -27.63 14.19
CA LEU A 90 1.69 -26.71 13.83
C LEU A 90 2.22 -25.51 13.05
N MET A 91 3.27 -24.85 13.55
CA MET A 91 3.83 -23.67 12.90
C MET A 91 4.49 -23.99 11.57
N LYS A 92 5.11 -25.17 11.43
CA LYS A 92 5.66 -25.64 10.15
C LYS A 92 4.56 -25.80 9.11
N LEU A 93 3.47 -26.50 9.44
CA LEU A 93 2.33 -26.68 8.53
C LEU A 93 1.64 -25.35 8.22
N TYR A 94 1.49 -24.48 9.22
CA TYR A 94 0.92 -23.16 9.05
C TYR A 94 1.75 -22.29 8.10
N ASN A 95 3.09 -22.24 8.27
CA ASN A 95 3.96 -21.44 7.42
C ASN A 95 4.03 -21.99 5.98
N ASN A 96 3.91 -23.31 5.79
CA ASN A 96 3.90 -23.94 4.46
C ASN A 96 2.62 -23.63 3.68
N ASN A 97 1.46 -23.73 4.34
CA ASN A 97 0.15 -23.56 3.72
C ASN A 97 -0.30 -22.10 3.66
N CYS A 98 -0.11 -21.34 4.75
CA CYS A 98 -0.47 -19.93 4.87
C CYS A 98 0.77 -19.06 4.63
N LYS A 99 1.21 -18.98 3.37
CA LYS A 99 2.44 -18.29 2.99
C LYS A 99 2.40 -16.79 3.32
N LEU A 100 3.55 -16.26 3.73
CA LEU A 100 3.75 -14.83 3.90
C LEU A 100 4.18 -14.22 2.57
N PHE A 101 3.46 -13.22 2.09
CA PHE A 101 3.79 -12.52 0.85
C PHE A 101 3.89 -11.02 1.07
N LYS A 102 4.78 -10.38 0.31
CA LYS A 102 4.94 -8.94 0.31
C LYS A 102 3.75 -8.31 -0.40
N ILE A 103 3.12 -7.36 0.26
CA ILE A 103 2.14 -6.47 -0.36
C ILE A 103 2.88 -5.16 -0.65
N SER A 104 3.07 -4.87 -1.94
CA SER A 104 3.28 -3.49 -2.34
C SER A 104 1.98 -2.75 -2.07
N GLY A 105 2.05 -1.57 -1.45
CA GLY A 105 0.89 -0.70 -1.26
C GLY A 105 0.28 -0.38 -2.61
N LYS A 106 -0.66 -1.20 -3.09
CA LYS A 106 -1.50 -0.84 -4.23
C LYS A 106 -2.20 0.43 -3.80
N ARG A 107 -2.05 1.49 -4.60
CA ARG A 107 -2.89 2.67 -4.46
C ARG A 107 -4.32 2.14 -4.48
N VAL A 108 -5.05 2.42 -3.39
CA VAL A 108 -6.48 2.12 -3.26
C VAL A 108 -7.15 2.52 -4.56
N ASP A 109 -8.11 1.73 -5.05
CA ASP A 109 -8.85 2.06 -6.25
C ASP A 109 -9.41 3.49 -6.08
N GLN A 110 -8.78 4.46 -6.75
CA GLN A 110 -9.12 5.87 -6.64
C GLN A 110 -10.21 6.10 -7.67
N PRO A 111 -11.50 6.21 -7.29
CA PRO A 111 -12.59 6.25 -8.27
C PRO A 111 -12.49 7.46 -9.20
N TRP A 112 -11.81 8.53 -8.74
CA TRP A 112 -11.52 9.73 -9.51
C TRP A 112 -10.35 9.57 -10.51
N MET A 113 -9.52 8.53 -10.41
CA MET A 113 -8.43 8.26 -11.34
C MET A 113 -8.89 7.36 -12.48
N THR A 114 -9.56 7.95 -13.47
CA THR A 114 -10.05 7.21 -14.64
C THR A 114 -8.91 6.61 -15.47
N LYS A 115 -9.24 5.63 -16.33
CA LYS A 115 -8.28 5.04 -17.29
C LYS A 115 -7.65 6.12 -18.19
N GLY A 116 -8.43 7.12 -18.60
CA GLY A 116 -7.94 8.23 -19.41
C GLY A 116 -6.87 9.06 -18.69
N ILE A 117 -7.11 9.45 -17.44
CA ILE A 117 -6.15 10.20 -16.62
C ILE A 117 -4.87 9.38 -16.41
N ARG A 118 -5.00 8.09 -16.09
CA ARG A 118 -3.85 7.19 -15.92
C ARG A 118 -2.99 7.10 -17.18
N ASN A 119 -3.63 6.98 -18.34
CA ASN A 119 -2.92 6.92 -19.63
C ASN A 119 -2.22 8.24 -19.97
N ALA A 120 -2.86 9.38 -19.69
CA ALA A 120 -2.25 10.70 -19.89
C ALA A 120 -1.01 10.89 -18.99
N CYS A 121 -1.07 10.47 -17.73
CA CYS A 121 0.08 10.50 -16.82
C CYS A 121 1.22 9.59 -17.31
N ALA A 122 0.90 8.38 -17.78
CA ALA A 122 1.91 7.44 -18.30
C ALA A 122 2.59 7.95 -19.58
N LYS A 123 1.85 8.65 -20.45
CA LYS A 123 2.41 9.26 -21.67
C LYS A 123 3.34 10.44 -21.36
N LYS A 124 3.10 11.17 -20.26
CA LYS A 124 3.90 12.34 -19.86
C LYS A 124 5.24 11.96 -19.23
N ASN A 125 5.29 10.86 -18.48
CA ASN A 125 6.52 10.30 -17.91
C ASN A 125 6.78 8.92 -18.52
N PRO A 126 7.30 8.82 -19.76
CA PRO A 126 7.83 7.57 -20.25
C PRO A 126 8.95 7.12 -19.30
N ALA A 127 8.88 5.86 -18.85
CA ALA A 127 9.95 5.28 -18.05
C ALA A 127 11.20 5.21 -18.93
N VAL A 128 12.20 6.04 -18.61
CA VAL A 128 13.58 5.90 -19.10
C VAL A 128 14.27 4.85 -18.26
#